data_AF-A0A2N3EYF3-F1
#
_entry.id   AF-A0A2N3EYF3-F1
#
_cell.length_a   1.000
_cell.length_b   1.000
_cell.length_c   1.000
_cell.angle_alpha   90.00
_cell.angle_beta   90.00
_cell.angle_gamma   90.00
#
_symmetry.space_group_name_H-M   'P 1'
#
loop_
_entity.id
_entity.type
_entity.pdbx_description
1 polymer ?
#
loop_
_entity_poly.entity_id
_entity_poly.type
_entity_poly.pdbx_seq_one_letter_code
_entity_poly.pdbx_strand_id
1 'polypeptide(L)'
;METAALNEADLAEYCRKRGLYPAQIAAWRAACEQANDWDRASTARLGRATREEKKRVKDLERELARKDRALAETAALLVLRKKAAAIWGGDEDA
;
A
#
# COMPACT_ATOMS: atom_id res chain seq x y z
N MET A 1 20.91 -0.73 24.46
CA MET A 1 20.64 -1.16 25.85
C MET A 1 21.97 -1.42 26.54
N GLU A 2 22.29 -0.72 27.63
CA GLU A 2 23.55 -0.88 28.37
C GLU A 2 23.75 -2.31 28.92
N THR A 3 22.66 -2.99 29.27
CA THR A 3 22.73 -4.34 29.84
C THR A 3 22.94 -5.43 28.79
N ALA A 4 22.74 -5.13 27.50
CA ALA A 4 22.69 -6.13 26.43
C ALA A 4 23.98 -6.93 26.27
N ALA A 5 25.13 -6.31 26.57
CA ALA A 5 26.46 -6.93 26.49
C ALA A 5 26.96 -7.53 27.82
N LEU A 6 26.20 -7.38 28.91
CA LEU A 6 26.60 -7.88 30.24
C LEU A 6 26.35 -9.38 30.33
N ASN A 7 27.31 -10.11 30.91
CA ASN A 7 27.08 -11.47 31.36
C ASN A 7 26.21 -11.48 32.63
N GLU A 8 25.85 -12.66 33.12
CA GLU A 8 24.93 -12.81 34.25
C GLU A 8 25.46 -12.22 35.57
N ALA A 9 26.77 -12.32 35.81
CA ALA A 9 27.42 -11.77 37.00
C ALA A 9 27.44 -10.24 36.98
N ASP A 10 27.83 -9.66 35.85
CA ASP A 10 27.86 -8.21 35.63
C ASP A 10 26.45 -7.62 35.67
N LEU A 11 25.45 -8.36 35.17
CA LEU A 11 24.04 -7.97 35.23
C LEU A 11 23.55 -7.95 36.69
N ALA A 12 23.92 -8.93 37.50
CA ALA A 12 23.55 -8.98 38.91
C ALA A 12 24.21 -7.85 39.72
N GLU A 13 25.46 -7.50 39.42
CA GLU A 13 26.12 -6.33 40.00
C GLU A 13 25.46 -5.01 39.57
N TYR A 14 25.15 -4.87 38.27
CA TYR A 14 24.43 -3.72 37.73
C TYR A 14 23.06 -3.54 38.39
N CYS A 15 22.31 -4.64 38.56
CA CYS A 15 21.02 -4.68 39.24
C CYS A 15 21.13 -4.18 40.68
N ARG A 16 22.11 -4.67 41.45
CA ARG A 16 22.35 -4.24 42.84
C ARG A 16 22.70 -2.76 42.96
N LYS A 17 23.56 -2.25 42.07
CA LYS A 17 23.97 -0.82 42.07
C LYS A 17 22.81 0.12 41.75
N ARG A 18 21.83 -0.33 40.96
CA ARG A 18 20.71 0.49 40.49
C ARG A 18 19.36 0.20 41.15
N GLY A 19 19.30 -0.73 42.09
CA GLY A 19 18.05 -1.12 42.76
C GLY A 19 17.05 -1.82 41.82
N LEU A 20 17.55 -2.55 40.83
CA LEU A 20 16.75 -3.27 39.84
C LEU A 20 16.84 -4.79 40.08
N TYR A 21 15.84 -5.53 39.61
CA TYR A 21 15.87 -6.99 39.58
C TYR A 21 16.23 -7.51 38.18
N PRO A 22 17.05 -8.57 38.06
CA PRO A 22 17.36 -9.19 36.77
C PRO A 22 16.11 -9.58 35.97
N ALA A 23 15.06 -10.04 36.67
CA ALA A 23 13.77 -10.37 36.07
C ALA A 23 13.09 -9.17 35.40
N GLN A 24 13.25 -7.95 35.93
CA GLN A 24 12.69 -6.73 35.30
C GLN A 24 13.41 -6.40 33.99
N ILE A 25 14.73 -6.55 33.97
CA ILE A 25 15.53 -6.34 32.75
C ILE A 25 15.15 -7.38 31.69
N ALA A 26 14.98 -8.64 32.09
CA ALA A 26 14.53 -9.71 31.19
C ALA A 26 13.13 -9.42 30.62
N ALA A 27 12.20 -8.98 31.48
CA ALA A 27 10.85 -8.60 31.06
C ALA A 27 10.86 -7.44 30.06
N TRP A 28 11.69 -6.40 30.29
CA TRP A 28 11.83 -5.30 29.35
C TRP A 28 12.45 -5.72 28.01
N ARG A 29 13.45 -6.63 28.02
CA ARG A 29 14.00 -7.17 26.77
C ARG A 29 12.94 -7.92 25.97
N ALA A 30 12.21 -8.82 26.61
CA ALA A 30 11.14 -9.58 25.97
C ALA A 30 10.05 -8.65 25.40
N ALA A 31 9.67 -7.60 26.14
CA ALA A 31 8.73 -6.61 25.66
C ALA A 31 9.25 -5.82 24.44
N CYS A 32 10.53 -5.41 24.45
CA CYS A 32 11.15 -4.73 23.32
C CYS A 32 11.26 -5.63 22.07
N GLU A 33 11.62 -6.90 22.24
CA GLU A 33 11.70 -7.87 21.13
C GLU A 33 10.32 -8.10 20.51
N GLN A 34 9.30 -8.36 21.34
CA GLN A 34 7.93 -8.56 20.86
C GLN A 34 7.36 -7.33 20.13
N ALA A 35 7.63 -6.12 20.65
CA ALA A 35 7.20 -4.89 20.00
C ALA A 35 7.84 -4.70 18.61
N ASN A 36 9.14 -5.03 18.49
CA ASN A 36 9.86 -4.94 17.22
C ASN A 36 9.40 -5.97 16.19
N ASP A 37 9.10 -7.20 16.63
CA ASP A 37 8.59 -8.25 15.75
C ASP A 37 7.20 -7.92 15.22
N TRP A 38 6.34 -7.37 16.08
CA TRP A 38 5.01 -6.90 15.68
C TRP A 38 5.09 -5.77 14.66
N ASP A 39 5.95 -4.77 14.88
CA ASP A 39 6.12 -3.63 13.98
C ASP A 39 6.66 -4.05 12.60
N ARG A 40 7.62 -4.98 12.57
CA ARG A 40 8.14 -5.57 11.32
C ARG A 40 7.08 -6.34 10.55
N ALA A 41 6.32 -7.19 11.24
CA ALA A 41 5.26 -7.98 10.62
C ALA A 41 4.13 -7.08 10.08
N SER A 42 3.75 -6.05 10.85
CA SER A 42 2.75 -5.06 10.46
C SER A 42 3.18 -4.27 9.22
N THR A 43 4.40 -3.73 9.22
CA THR A 43 4.97 -2.97 8.10
C THR A 43 5.07 -3.82 6.83
N ALA A 44 5.48 -5.09 6.95
CA ALA A 44 5.55 -6.00 5.80
C ALA A 44 4.16 -6.35 5.22
N ARG A 45 3.13 -6.45 6.05
CA ARG A 45 1.73 -6.65 5.61
C ARG A 45 1.21 -5.39 4.91
N LEU A 46 1.40 -4.22 5.52
CA LEU A 46 0.96 -2.94 4.96
C LEU A 46 1.62 -2.66 3.60
N GLY A 47 2.92 -2.95 3.49
CA GLY A 47 3.68 -2.81 2.25
C GLY A 47 3.18 -3.73 1.13
N ARG A 48 2.78 -4.96 1.44
CA ARG A 48 2.16 -5.89 0.47
C ARG A 48 0.80 -5.39 0.01
N ALA A 49 -0.09 -5.06 0.95
CA ALA A 49 -1.41 -4.51 0.63
C ALA A 49 -1.29 -3.25 -0.25
N THR A 50 -0.38 -2.33 0.08
CA THR A 50 -0.16 -1.11 -0.70
C THR A 50 0.30 -1.40 -2.14
N ARG A 51 1.15 -2.42 -2.34
CA ARG A 51 1.61 -2.81 -3.68
C ARG A 51 0.49 -3.44 -4.50
N GLU A 52 -0.33 -4.30 -3.88
CA GLU A 52 -1.49 -4.92 -4.52
C GLU A 52 -2.52 -3.87 -4.93
N GLU A 53 -2.84 -2.92 -4.05
CA GLU A 53 -3.75 -1.81 -4.35
C GLU A 53 -3.22 -0.93 -5.47
N LYS A 54 -1.93 -0.55 -5.45
CA LYS A 54 -1.32 0.22 -6.54
C LYS A 54 -1.38 -0.51 -7.88
N LYS A 55 -1.18 -1.83 -7.88
CA LYS A 55 -1.31 -2.65 -9.09
C LYS A 55 -2.75 -2.62 -9.60
N ARG A 56 -3.73 -2.80 -8.71
CA ARG A 56 -5.15 -2.79 -9.04
C ARG A 56 -5.59 -1.44 -9.61
N VAL A 57 -5.16 -0.33 -8.99
CA VAL A 57 -5.41 1.02 -9.50
C VAL A 57 -4.88 1.17 -10.93
N LYS A 58 -3.62 0.79 -11.17
CA LYS A 58 -3.01 0.90 -12.51
C LYS A 58 -3.75 0.07 -13.56
N ASP A 59 -4.20 -1.13 -13.20
CA ASP A 59 -4.92 -2.00 -14.12
C ASP A 59 -6.32 -1.45 -14.43
N LEU A 60 -7.02 -0.90 -13.43
CA LEU A 60 -8.30 -0.21 -13.61
C LEU A 60 -8.16 1.06 -14.45
N GLU A 61 -7.14 1.89 -14.22
CA GLU A 61 -6.85 3.08 -15.03
C GLU A 61 -6.62 2.73 -16.49
N ARG A 62 -5.89 1.65 -16.78
CA ARG A 62 -5.67 1.18 -18.15
C ARG A 62 -6.96 0.71 -18.80
N GLU A 63 -7.81 0.00 -18.07
CA GLU A 63 -9.08 -0.48 -18.59
C GLU A 63 -10.02 0.68 -18.88
N LEU A 64 -10.08 1.66 -17.97
CA LEU A 64 -10.84 2.88 -18.14
C LEU A 64 -10.38 3.64 -19.39
N ALA A 65 -9.08 3.85 -19.56
CA ALA A 65 -8.52 4.54 -20.73
C ALA A 65 -8.85 3.83 -22.07
N ARG A 66 -8.87 2.50 -22.09
CA ARG A 66 -9.29 1.75 -23.29
C ARG A 66 -10.78 1.93 -23.59
N LYS A 67 -11.62 1.87 -22.57
CA LYS A 67 -13.08 2.07 -22.68
C LYS A 67 -13.40 3.49 -23.14
N ASP A 68 -12.73 4.49 -22.57
CA ASP A 68 -12.93 5.89 -22.95
C ASP A 68 -12.50 6.16 -24.39
N ARG A 69 -11.41 5.53 -24.87
CA ARG A 69 -11.01 5.62 -26.28
C ARG A 69 -12.07 5.04 -27.22
N ALA A 70 -12.58 3.85 -26.92
CA ALA A 70 -13.63 3.22 -27.71
C ALA A 70 -14.93 4.05 -27.69
N LEU A 71 -15.28 4.64 -26.54
CA LEU A 71 -16.40 5.57 -26.42
C LEU A 71 -16.18 6.85 -27.25
N ALA A 72 -14.97 7.41 -27.22
CA ALA A 72 -14.65 8.59 -28.02
C ALA A 72 -14.72 8.31 -29.53
N GLU A 73 -14.22 7.16 -29.98
CA GLU A 73 -14.30 6.72 -31.38
C GLU A 73 -15.76 6.56 -31.83
N THR A 74 -16.61 5.90 -31.03
CA THR A 74 -18.03 5.75 -31.36
C THR A 74 -18.77 7.09 -31.37
N ALA A 75 -18.49 7.98 -30.41
CA ALA A 75 -19.04 9.33 -30.40
C ALA A 75 -18.61 10.13 -31.64
N ALA A 76 -17.34 10.04 -32.05
CA ALA A 76 -16.83 10.69 -33.26
C ALA A 76 -17.54 10.17 -34.52
N LEU A 77 -17.71 8.85 -34.65
CA LEU A 77 -18.45 8.26 -35.77
C LEU A 77 -19.91 8.73 -35.82
N LEU A 78 -20.59 8.83 -34.67
CA LEU A 78 -21.96 9.35 -34.59
C LEU A 78 -22.03 10.82 -35.04
N VAL A 79 -21.08 11.64 -34.61
CA VAL A 79 -21.00 13.05 -35.04
C VAL A 79 -20.73 13.16 -36.53
N LEU A 80 -19.80 12.38 -37.08
CA LEU A 80 -19.51 12.36 -38.52
C LEU A 80 -20.73 11.93 -39.32
N ARG A 81 -21.45 10.88 -38.90
CA ARG A 81 -22.70 10.44 -39.55
C ARG A 81 -23.74 11.55 -39.58
N LYS A 82 -23.94 12.24 -38.45
CA LYS A 82 -24.89 13.38 -38.37
C LYS A 82 -24.49 14.52 -39.31
N LYS A 83 -23.19 14.87 -39.35
CA LYS A 83 -22.68 15.91 -40.26
C LYS A 83 -22.83 15.52 -41.72
N ALA A 84 -22.54 14.26 -42.06
CA ALA A 84 -22.70 13.76 -43.42
C ALA A 84 -24.18 13.81 -43.85
N ALA A 85 -25.10 13.38 -43.00
CA ALA A 85 -26.54 13.50 -43.24
C ALA A 85 -26.97 14.97 -43.40
N ALA A 86 -26.41 15.91 -42.64
CA ALA A 86 -26.76 17.33 -42.79
C ALA A 86 -26.26 17.96 -44.10
N ILE A 87 -25.14 17.45 -44.67
CA ILE A 87 -24.53 17.99 -45.89
C ILE A 87 -25.10 17.30 -47.15
N TRP A 88 -25.28 15.98 -47.09
CA TRP A 88 -25.68 15.14 -48.23
C TRP A 88 -27.11 14.58 -48.13
N GLY A 89 -27.74 14.64 -46.96
CA GLY A 89 -29.09 14.13 -46.70
C GLY A 89 -30.12 15.26 -46.75
N GLY A 90 -30.36 15.76 -47.94
CA GLY A 90 -31.65 16.29 -48.36
C GLY A 90 -32.13 15.42 -49.51
N ASP A 91 -32.74 14.27 -49.20
CA ASP A 91 -33.63 13.48 -50.06
C ASP A 91 -34.20 12.28 -49.27
N GLU A 92 -34.92 12.59 -48.18
CA GLU A 92 -35.98 11.69 -47.69
C GLU A 92 -37.32 12.38 -48.00
N ASP A 93 -37.59 12.52 -49.30
CA ASP A 93 -38.90 12.67 -49.95
C ASP A 93 -38.77 12.10 -51.39
N ALA A 94 -38.39 10.82 -51.52
CA ALA A 94 -38.57 9.96 -52.71
C ALA A 94 -38.43 8.47 -52.34
#